data_AF-A0AAD1Y523-F1
#
_entry.id   AF-A0AAD1Y523-F1
#
_cell.length_a   1.000
_cell.length_b   1.000
_cell.length_c   1.000
_cell.angle_alpha   90.00
_cell.angle_beta   90.00
_cell.angle_gamma   90.00
#
_symmetry.space_group_name_H-M   'P 1'
#
loop_
_entity.id
_entity.type
_entity.pdbx_description
1 polymer ?
#
loop_
_entity_poly.entity_id
_entity_poly.type
_entity_poly.pdbx_seq_one_letter_code
_entity_poly.pdbx_strand_id
1 'polypeptide(L)'
;MNRGWNIAGVTIAGFSLCFGFYGRRLVKFTSVENYKKYHMATLCNLVSGVGISMTRKTKHPIQAGILFIAGLGLASGMGYYEGLLDMWDKEPEFETETYTRIGRYLILAGYGLLILKNGNFIP
;
A
#
# COMPACT_ATOMS: atom_id res chain seq x y z
N MET A 1 -21.39 13.67 2.63
CA MET A 1 -19.91 13.64 2.52
C MET A 1 -19.39 12.44 3.32
N ASN A 2 -18.86 11.40 2.66
CA ASN A 2 -18.47 10.14 3.34
C ASN A 2 -17.15 10.31 4.12
N ARG A 3 -17.24 10.59 5.42
CA ARG A 3 -16.07 10.71 6.32
C ARG A 3 -15.28 9.40 6.47
N GLY A 4 -15.94 8.25 6.31
CA GLY A 4 -15.32 6.93 6.48
C GLY A 4 -14.09 6.69 5.60
N TRP A 5 -14.13 7.08 4.32
CA TRP A 5 -12.99 6.93 3.39
C TRP A 5 -11.77 7.76 3.81
N ASN A 6 -11.99 8.96 4.35
CA ASN A 6 -10.90 9.80 4.84
C ASN A 6 -10.26 9.24 6.11
N ILE A 7 -11.09 8.73 7.04
CA ILE A 7 -10.60 8.11 8.27
C ILE A 7 -9.79 6.86 7.90
N ALA A 8 -10.32 6.00 7.03
CA ALA A 8 -9.61 4.81 6.54
C ALA A 8 -8.26 5.18 5.91
N GLY A 9 -8.24 6.15 4.98
CA GLY A 9 -7.01 6.54 4.30
C GLY A 9 -5.95 7.14 5.23
N VAL A 10 -6.35 7.99 6.20
CA VAL A 10 -5.42 8.55 7.20
C VAL A 10 -4.89 7.47 8.15
N THR A 11 -5.74 6.56 8.62
CA THR A 11 -5.31 5.45 9.48
C THR A 11 -4.29 4.55 8.76
N ILE A 12 -4.55 4.25 7.50
CA ILE A 12 -3.65 3.46 6.65
C ILE A 12 -2.30 4.17 6.46
N ALA A 13 -2.32 5.48 6.16
CA ALA A 13 -1.12 6.28 6.04
C ALA A 13 -0.33 6.34 7.37
N GLY A 14 -1.02 6.52 8.51
CA GLY A 14 -0.40 6.50 9.84
C GLY A 14 0.27 5.16 10.15
N PHE A 15 -0.41 4.05 9.85
CA PHE A 15 0.14 2.70 10.01
C PHE A 15 1.39 2.49 9.15
N SER A 16 1.41 3.01 7.93
CA SER A 16 2.60 2.94 7.05
C SER A 16 3.80 3.65 7.67
N LEU A 17 3.62 4.82 8.31
CA LEU A 17 4.70 5.54 8.98
C LEU A 17 5.24 4.72 10.15
N CYS A 18 4.37 4.14 10.98
CA CYS A 18 4.78 3.29 12.09
C CYS A 18 5.62 2.10 11.62
N PHE A 19 5.20 1.42 10.54
CA PHE A 19 5.96 0.31 9.97
C PHE A 19 7.28 0.78 9.35
N GLY A 20 7.28 1.88 8.60
CA GLY A 20 8.51 2.48 8.08
C GLY A 20 9.53 2.78 9.18
N PHE A 21 9.09 3.31 10.32
CA PHE A 21 9.97 3.52 11.47
C PHE A 21 10.42 2.22 12.14
N TYR A 22 9.52 1.24 12.27
CA TYR A 22 9.83 -0.07 12.85
C TYR A 22 10.96 -0.79 12.08
N GLY A 23 10.85 -0.80 10.76
CA GLY A 23 11.83 -1.41 9.84
C GLY A 23 12.99 -0.50 9.44
N ARG A 24 13.18 0.68 10.04
CA ARG A 24 14.19 1.66 9.60
C ARG A 24 15.64 1.12 9.59
N ARG A 25 15.97 0.14 10.42
CA ARG A 25 17.34 -0.35 10.58
C ARG A 25 17.60 -1.53 9.63
N LEU A 26 18.44 -1.31 8.62
CA LEU A 26 18.88 -2.35 7.68
C LEU A 26 19.49 -3.57 8.40
N VAL A 27 20.19 -3.36 9.51
CA VAL A 27 20.84 -4.45 10.28
C VAL A 27 19.88 -5.51 10.81
N LYS A 28 18.58 -5.20 10.86
CA LYS A 28 17.54 -6.16 11.27
C LYS A 28 17.10 -7.08 10.13
N PHE A 29 17.53 -6.84 8.92
CA PHE A 29 17.19 -7.65 7.75
C PHE A 29 18.40 -8.51 7.39
N THR A 30 18.14 -9.75 6.98
CA THR A 30 19.19 -10.64 6.52
C THR A 30 19.73 -10.20 5.15
N SER A 31 18.89 -9.53 4.34
CA SER A 31 19.24 -9.09 2.99
C SER A 31 18.78 -7.65 2.69
N VAL A 32 19.57 -6.97 1.85
CA VAL A 32 19.22 -5.64 1.32
C VAL A 32 17.95 -5.71 0.46
N GLU A 33 17.69 -6.86 -0.17
CA GLU A 33 16.49 -7.06 -0.97
C GLU A 33 15.23 -7.07 -0.12
N ASN A 34 15.21 -7.82 1.00
CA ASN A 34 14.08 -7.87 1.91
C ASN A 34 13.81 -6.51 2.57
N TYR A 35 14.88 -5.77 2.90
CA TYR A 35 14.76 -4.37 3.34
C TYR A 35 14.04 -3.48 2.30
N LYS A 36 14.40 -3.61 1.02
CA LYS A 36 13.76 -2.85 -0.07
C LYS A 36 12.31 -3.26 -0.28
N LYS A 37 12.00 -4.56 -0.23
CA LYS A 37 10.62 -5.07 -0.35
C LYS A 37 9.74 -4.54 0.79
N TYR A 38 10.25 -4.55 2.03
CA TYR A 38 9.56 -3.98 3.18
C TYR A 38 9.26 -2.48 3.01
N HIS A 39 10.25 -1.68 2.61
CA HIS A 39 10.06 -0.24 2.42
C HIS A 39 9.19 0.08 1.19
N MET A 40 9.24 -0.74 0.14
CA MET A 40 8.32 -0.64 -0.98
C MET A 40 6.88 -0.94 -0.55
N ALA A 41 6.68 -1.93 0.35
CA ALA A 41 5.38 -2.16 0.99
C ALA A 41 4.93 -0.95 1.82
N THR A 42 5.83 -0.33 2.59
CA THR A 42 5.53 0.94 3.28
C THR A 42 5.08 2.03 2.34
N LEU A 43 5.80 2.23 1.23
CA LEU A 43 5.44 3.23 0.23
C LEU A 43 4.09 2.93 -0.42
N CYS A 44 3.86 1.68 -0.83
CA CYS A 44 2.59 1.26 -1.42
C CYS A 44 1.42 1.47 -0.44
N ASN A 45 1.65 1.24 0.85
CA ASN A 45 0.65 1.43 1.90
C ASN A 45 0.30 2.91 2.07
N LEU A 46 1.32 3.77 2.13
CA LEU A 46 1.15 5.22 2.21
C LEU A 46 0.38 5.77 1.00
N VAL A 47 0.81 5.38 -0.20
CA VAL A 47 0.19 5.78 -1.47
C VAL A 47 -1.25 5.30 -1.55
N SER A 48 -1.53 4.04 -1.16
CA SER A 48 -2.90 3.52 -1.08
C SER A 48 -3.76 4.31 -0.08
N GLY A 49 -3.22 4.66 1.10
CA GLY A 49 -3.92 5.47 2.09
C GLY A 49 -4.32 6.85 1.56
N VAL A 50 -3.41 7.52 0.84
CA VAL A 50 -3.70 8.79 0.16
C VAL A 50 -4.79 8.59 -0.91
N GLY A 51 -4.66 7.58 -1.77
CA GLY A 51 -5.65 7.25 -2.80
C GLY A 51 -7.04 6.99 -2.22
N ILE A 52 -7.13 6.19 -1.15
CA ILE A 52 -8.37 5.90 -0.40
C ILE A 52 -9.01 7.19 0.12
N SER A 53 -8.24 8.08 0.74
CA SER A 53 -8.73 9.40 1.18
C SER A 53 -9.23 10.26 0.03
N MET A 54 -8.66 10.14 -1.17
CA MET A 54 -9.09 10.88 -2.37
C MET A 54 -10.39 10.33 -2.96
N THR A 55 -10.69 9.03 -2.80
CA THR A 55 -11.94 8.42 -3.33
C THR A 55 -13.20 9.12 -2.84
N ARG A 56 -13.17 9.71 -1.64
CA ARG A 56 -14.30 10.45 -1.03
C ARG A 56 -14.83 11.60 -1.90
N LYS A 57 -14.02 12.12 -2.82
CA LYS A 57 -14.37 13.22 -3.73
C LYS A 57 -15.08 12.74 -5.00
N THR A 58 -15.12 11.43 -5.24
CA THR A 58 -15.75 10.85 -6.45
C THR A 58 -17.21 10.50 -6.22
N LYS A 59 -18.02 10.50 -7.28
CA LYS A 59 -19.43 10.06 -7.24
C LYS A 59 -19.59 8.59 -6.84
N HIS A 60 -18.64 7.74 -7.25
CA HIS A 60 -18.62 6.30 -6.98
C HIS A 60 -17.30 5.89 -6.31
N PRO A 61 -17.14 6.16 -4.99
CA PRO A 61 -15.89 5.95 -4.27
C PRO A 61 -15.47 4.48 -4.18
N ILE A 62 -16.45 3.57 -4.15
CA ILE A 62 -16.23 2.12 -3.98
C ILE A 62 -15.36 1.55 -5.09
N GLN A 63 -15.55 1.95 -6.36
CA GLN A 63 -14.82 1.38 -7.49
C GLN A 63 -13.31 1.62 -7.40
N ALA A 64 -12.89 2.84 -7.05
CA ALA A 64 -11.47 3.14 -6.83
C ALA A 64 -11.00 2.60 -5.48
N GLY A 65 -11.85 2.65 -4.45
CA GLY A 65 -11.53 2.21 -3.10
C GLY A 65 -11.19 0.72 -3.02
N ILE A 66 -11.94 -0.14 -3.71
CA ILE A 66 -11.67 -1.59 -3.76
C ILE A 66 -10.31 -1.88 -4.40
N LEU A 67 -9.93 -1.16 -5.45
CA LEU A 67 -8.62 -1.33 -6.09
C LEU A 67 -7.47 -0.97 -5.14
N PHE A 68 -7.62 0.11 -4.36
CA PHE A 68 -6.61 0.47 -3.36
C PHE A 68 -6.56 -0.52 -2.20
N ILE A 69 -7.70 -1.03 -1.71
CA ILE A 69 -7.72 -2.03 -0.63
C ILE A 69 -7.11 -3.35 -1.09
N ALA A 70 -7.47 -3.83 -2.29
CA ALA A 70 -6.90 -5.04 -2.87
C ALA A 70 -5.40 -4.87 -3.16
N GLY A 71 -5.01 -3.71 -3.71
CA GLY A 71 -3.62 -3.35 -3.94
C GLY A 71 -2.80 -3.28 -2.66
N LEU A 72 -3.35 -2.74 -1.58
CA LEU A 72 -2.73 -2.69 -0.26
C LEU A 72 -2.51 -4.10 0.31
N GLY A 73 -3.51 -4.98 0.24
CA GLY A 73 -3.38 -6.37 0.70
C GLY A 73 -2.27 -7.12 -0.06
N LEU A 74 -2.28 -7.02 -1.39
CA LEU A 74 -1.36 -7.76 -2.25
C LEU A 74 0.06 -7.16 -2.32
N ALA A 75 0.21 -5.83 -2.31
CA ALA A 75 1.52 -5.19 -2.34
C ALA A 75 2.11 -4.98 -0.95
N SER A 76 1.34 -4.34 -0.06
CA SER A 76 1.85 -3.96 1.26
C SER A 76 1.80 -5.14 2.22
N GLY A 77 0.69 -5.89 2.26
CA GLY A 77 0.56 -7.07 3.12
C GLY A 77 1.65 -8.10 2.85
N MET A 78 1.87 -8.43 1.58
CA MET A 78 2.90 -9.40 1.17
C MET A 78 4.32 -8.91 1.41
N GLY A 79 4.64 -7.65 1.09
CA GLY A 79 5.99 -7.12 1.36
C GLY A 79 6.29 -6.94 2.85
N TYR A 80 5.27 -6.68 3.68
CA TYR A 80 5.42 -6.76 5.14
C TYR A 80 5.58 -8.20 5.62
N TYR A 81 4.85 -9.16 5.05
CA TYR A 81 5.00 -10.56 5.40
C TYR A 81 6.45 -11.04 5.19
N GLU A 82 7.00 -10.85 3.99
CA GLU A 82 8.41 -11.21 3.73
C GLU A 82 9.37 -10.43 4.63
N GLY A 83 9.20 -9.11 4.75
CA GLY A 83 10.14 -8.29 5.52
C GLY A 83 10.07 -8.52 7.04
N LEU A 84 8.91 -8.85 7.60
CA LEU A 84 8.79 -9.19 9.03
C LEU A 84 9.32 -10.58 9.33
N LEU A 85 9.09 -11.56 8.45
CA LEU A 85 9.69 -12.89 8.59
C LEU A 85 11.20 -12.81 8.52
N ASP A 86 11.74 -12.02 7.60
CA ASP A 86 13.17 -11.75 7.50
C ASP A 86 13.74 -11.13 8.79
N MET A 87 13.03 -10.17 9.40
CA MET A 87 13.43 -9.60 10.69
C MET A 87 13.41 -10.60 11.87
N TRP A 88 12.72 -11.72 11.70
CA TRP A 88 12.60 -12.78 12.70
C TRP A 88 13.41 -14.02 12.35
N ASP A 89 14.31 -13.94 11.36
CA ASP A 89 15.07 -15.07 10.83
C ASP A 89 14.17 -16.25 10.43
N LYS A 90 13.05 -15.94 9.75
CA LYS A 90 12.12 -16.93 9.22
C LYS A 90 12.03 -16.82 7.70
N GLU A 91 11.90 -17.97 7.04
CA GLU A 91 11.68 -18.04 5.61
C GLU A 91 10.18 -17.91 5.28
N PRO A 92 9.83 -17.24 4.17
CA PRO A 92 8.45 -17.19 3.69
C PRO A 92 7.99 -18.57 3.18
N GLU A 93 6.73 -18.91 3.46
CA GLU A 93 6.14 -20.20 3.07
C GLU A 93 5.84 -20.29 1.56
N PHE A 94 5.77 -19.14 0.88
CA PHE A 94 5.49 -19.04 -0.55
C PHE A 94 6.09 -17.76 -1.15
N GLU A 95 6.32 -17.76 -2.45
CA GLU A 95 6.81 -16.59 -3.18
C GLU A 95 5.74 -15.49 -3.26
N THR A 96 6.07 -14.27 -2.84
CA THR A 96 5.09 -13.17 -2.87
C THR A 96 5.27 -12.19 -4.02
N GLU A 97 6.33 -12.33 -4.84
CA GLU A 97 6.70 -11.31 -5.83
C GLU A 97 5.59 -11.05 -6.85
N THR A 98 4.95 -12.12 -7.36
CA THR A 98 3.84 -12.01 -8.31
C THR A 98 2.66 -11.24 -7.70
N TYR A 99 2.32 -11.53 -6.45
CA TYR A 99 1.25 -10.84 -5.72
C TYR A 99 1.59 -9.37 -5.49
N THR A 100 2.82 -9.05 -5.08
CA THR A 100 3.23 -7.66 -4.88
C THR A 100 3.24 -6.86 -6.18
N ARG A 101 3.57 -7.50 -7.31
CA ARG A 101 3.49 -6.89 -8.64
C ARG A 101 2.06 -6.60 -9.05
N ILE A 102 1.15 -7.56 -8.90
CA ILE A 102 -0.29 -7.37 -9.15
C ILE A 102 -0.84 -6.25 -8.25
N GLY A 103 -0.49 -6.26 -6.96
CA GLY A 103 -0.93 -5.25 -6.02
C GLY A 103 -0.52 -3.83 -6.44
N ARG A 104 0.72 -3.65 -6.91
CA ARG A 104 1.18 -2.36 -7.45
C ARG A 104 0.36 -1.90 -8.66
N TYR A 105 0.03 -2.81 -9.58
CA TYR A 105 -0.83 -2.48 -10.71
C TYR A 105 -2.25 -2.10 -10.30
N LEU A 106 -2.81 -2.74 -9.26
CA LEU A 106 -4.12 -2.35 -8.72
C LEU A 106 -4.10 -0.96 -8.10
N ILE A 107 -3.03 -0.59 -7.39
CA ILE A 107 -2.85 0.77 -6.85
C ILE A 107 -2.81 1.79 -8.00
N LEU A 108 -2.02 1.50 -9.05
CA LEU A 108 -1.95 2.37 -10.23
C LEU A 108 -3.31 2.48 -10.95
N ALA A 109 -4.03 1.37 -11.10
CA ALA A 109 -5.37 1.37 -11.68
C ALA A 109 -6.37 2.18 -10.83
N GLY A 110 -6.24 2.11 -9.49
CA GLY A 110 -7.01 2.94 -8.56
C GLY A 110 -6.79 4.43 -8.81
N TYR A 111 -5.54 4.86 -8.98
CA TYR A 111 -5.22 6.24 -9.36
C TYR A 111 -5.70 6.60 -10.76
N GLY A 112 -5.56 5.69 -11.73
CA GLY A 112 -6.10 5.87 -13.07
C GLY A 112 -7.61 6.16 -13.05
N LEU A 113 -8.39 5.37 -12.29
CA LEU A 113 -9.81 5.60 -12.11
C LEU A 113 -10.11 6.94 -11.40
N LEU A 114 -9.32 7.33 -10.40
CA LEU A 114 -9.47 8.63 -9.74
C LEU A 114 -9.28 9.78 -10.73
N ILE A 115 -8.25 9.71 -11.59
CA ILE A 115 -7.96 10.74 -12.59
C ILE A 115 -9.09 10.80 -13.61
N LEU A 116 -9.47 9.65 -14.19
CA LEU A 116 -10.53 9.56 -15.20
C LEU A 116 -11.87 10.09 -14.69
N LYS A 117 -12.22 9.79 -13.43
CA LYS A 117 -13.50 10.21 -12.85
C LYS A 117 -13.52 11.65 -12.37
N ASN A 118 -12.37 12.22 -12.05
CA ASN A 118 -12.29 13.59 -11.56
C ASN A 118 -11.97 14.59 -12.67
N GLY A 119 -11.49 14.16 -13.84
CA GLY A 119 -11.38 14.93 -15.09
C GLY A 119 -10.51 16.21 -15.06
N ASN A 120 -10.16 16.71 -13.87
CA ASN A 120 -9.57 18.03 -13.61
C ASN A 120 -8.51 17.92 -12.49
N PHE A 121 -7.65 16.91 -12.52
CA PHE A 121 -6.53 16.78 -11.57
C PHE A 121 -5.18 17.24 -12.14
N ILE A 122 -5.20 17.85 -13.33
CA ILE A 122 -4.12 18.71 -13.81
C ILE A 122 -4.73 20.12 -13.82
N PRO A 123 -4.27 21.05 -12.96
CA PRO A 123 -4.66 22.45 -13.04
C PRO A 123 -4.21 23.09 -14.37
#